data_AF-A0A090RII1-F1
#
_entry.id   AF-A0A090RII1-F1
#
_cell.length_a   1.000
_cell.length_b   1.000
_cell.length_c   1.000
_cell.angle_alpha   90.00
_cell.angle_beta   90.00
_cell.angle_gamma   90.00
#
_symmetry.space_group_name_H-M   'P 1'
#
loop_
_entity.id
_entity.type
_entity.pdbx_description
1 polymer ?
#
loop_
_entity_poly.entity_id
_entity_poly.type
_entity_poly.pdbx_seq_one_letter_code
_entity_poly.pdbx_strand_id
1 'polypeptide(L)'
;MDKLLFTAMSGASRTMMAQQVHANNLANVNTAGFRADVEMAETIDINGEGLQTRSLVAARMGGTDFSSGTLQHTDNPLDLAIRGEGFFAVMAGEYDEATPVVVTST
;
A
#
# COMPACT_ATOMS: atom_id res chain seq x y z
N MET A 1 -26.29 -7.62 -23.33
CA MET A 1 -24.90 -7.78 -22.83
C MET A 1 -24.96 -7.80 -21.31
N ASP A 2 -24.23 -8.71 -20.66
CA ASP A 2 -24.49 -9.20 -19.31
C ASP A 2 -24.01 -8.24 -18.20
N LYS A 3 -24.87 -7.28 -17.82
CA LYS A 3 -24.56 -6.17 -16.90
C LYS A 3 -24.24 -6.60 -15.46
N LEU A 4 -24.80 -7.74 -15.03
CA LEU A 4 -24.57 -8.33 -13.71
C LEU A 4 -23.18 -8.97 -13.65
N LEU A 5 -22.77 -9.65 -14.72
CA LEU A 5 -21.45 -10.25 -14.81
C LEU A 5 -20.33 -9.20 -14.66
N PHE A 6 -20.45 -8.04 -15.32
CA PHE A 6 -19.47 -6.95 -15.16
C PHE A 6 -19.39 -6.42 -13.72
N THR A 7 -20.53 -6.34 -13.03
CA THR A 7 -20.57 -5.86 -11.64
C THR A 7 -19.90 -6.87 -10.72
N ALA A 8 -20.25 -8.16 -10.86
CA ALA A 8 -19.62 -9.25 -10.11
C ALA A 8 -18.10 -9.33 -10.37
N MET A 9 -17.68 -9.22 -11.63
CA MET A 9 -16.27 -9.22 -12.01
C MET A 9 -15.51 -8.02 -11.43
N SER A 10 -16.13 -6.84 -11.38
CA SER A 10 -15.51 -5.66 -10.77
C SER A 10 -15.24 -5.86 -9.28
N GLY A 11 -16.18 -6.45 -8.54
CA GLY A 11 -15.99 -6.80 -7.13
C GLY A 11 -14.92 -7.90 -6.93
N ALA A 12 -14.99 -8.97 -7.72
CA ALA A 12 -14.01 -10.06 -7.64
C ALA A 12 -12.58 -9.59 -7.94
N SER A 13 -12.40 -8.74 -8.94
CA SER A 13 -11.11 -8.15 -9.26
C SER A 13 -10.55 -7.31 -8.11
N ARG A 14 -11.41 -6.60 -7.37
CA ARG A 14 -11.02 -5.80 -6.20
C ARG A 14 -10.60 -6.66 -5.03
N THR A 15 -11.36 -7.71 -4.75
CA THR A 15 -10.99 -8.69 -3.72
C THR A 15 -9.62 -9.31 -3.98
N MET A 16 -9.29 -9.63 -5.23
CA MET A 16 -7.96 -10.13 -5.59
C MET A 16 -6.85 -9.09 -5.35
N MET A 17 -7.08 -7.82 -5.67
CA MET A 17 -6.12 -6.74 -5.38
C MET A 17 -5.92 -6.57 -3.88
N ALA A 18 -6.99 -6.58 -3.08
CA ALA A 18 -6.90 -6.50 -1.62
C ALA A 18 -6.11 -7.67 -1.03
N GLN A 19 -6.35 -8.90 -1.53
CA GLN A 19 -5.56 -10.07 -1.13
C GLN A 19 -4.07 -9.90 -1.46
N GLN A 20 -3.74 -9.31 -2.61
CA GLN A 20 -2.35 -9.07 -2.99
C GLN A 20 -1.66 -8.07 -2.06
N VAL A 21 -2.36 -7.01 -1.65
CA VAL A 21 -1.86 -6.02 -0.68
C VAL A 21 -1.65 -6.69 0.68
N HIS A 22 -2.63 -7.46 1.17
CA HIS A 22 -2.50 -8.18 2.43
C HIS A 22 -1.36 -9.20 2.42
N ALA A 23 -1.19 -9.93 1.31
CA ALA A 23 -0.09 -10.88 1.14
C ALA A 23 1.27 -10.17 1.18
N ASN A 24 1.40 -8.99 0.56
CA ASN A 24 2.61 -8.19 0.61
C ASN A 24 2.93 -7.73 2.04
N ASN A 25 1.93 -7.16 2.74
CA ASN A 25 2.08 -6.73 4.13
C ASN A 25 2.49 -7.88 5.06
N LEU A 26 1.88 -9.06 4.88
CA LEU A 26 2.22 -10.25 5.66
C LEU A 26 3.65 -10.72 5.37
N ALA A 27 4.07 -10.71 4.10
CA ALA A 27 5.42 -11.12 3.71
C ALA A 27 6.51 -10.22 4.30
N ASN A 28 6.21 -8.93 4.49
CA ASN A 28 7.16 -7.94 4.99
C ASN A 28 6.98 -7.56 6.47
N VAL A 29 6.16 -8.30 7.23
CA VAL A 29 5.88 -8.00 8.64
C VAL A 29 7.14 -7.97 9.53
N ASN A 30 8.18 -8.72 9.15
CA ASN A 30 9.46 -8.78 9.87
C ASN A 30 10.58 -7.96 9.20
N THR A 31 10.25 -7.18 8.17
CA THR A 31 11.23 -6.32 7.48
C THR A 31 11.35 -5.01 8.26
N ALA A 32 12.54 -4.72 8.78
CA ALA A 32 12.79 -3.49 9.53
C ALA A 32 12.49 -2.24 8.66
N GLY A 33 11.71 -1.31 9.22
CA GLY A 33 11.32 -0.07 8.53
C GLY A 33 10.19 -0.22 7.50
N PHE A 34 9.66 -1.42 7.27
CA PHE A 34 8.52 -1.63 6.37
C PHE A 34 7.27 -0.89 6.87
N ARG A 35 6.53 -0.28 5.94
CA ARG A 35 5.28 0.43 6.21
C ARG A 35 4.16 -0.27 5.46
N ALA A 36 3.05 -0.54 6.14
CA ALA A 36 1.97 -1.32 5.58
C ALA A 36 1.22 -0.52 4.52
N ASP A 37 0.91 -1.16 3.40
CA ASP A 37 0.03 -0.60 2.39
C ASP A 37 -1.44 -0.78 2.82
N VAL A 38 -2.23 0.25 2.62
CA VAL A 38 -3.66 0.28 2.92
C VAL A 38 -4.44 0.17 1.62
N GLU A 39 -5.22 -0.90 1.48
CA GLU A 39 -6.16 -1.02 0.36
C GLU A 39 -7.41 -0.18 0.61
N MET A 40 -7.93 0.42 -0.47
CA MET A 40 -9.12 1.27 -0.40
C MET A 40 -9.95 1.09 -1.67
N ALA A 41 -11.23 0.76 -1.48
CA ALA A 41 -12.19 0.58 -2.55
C ALA A 41 -13.30 1.63 -2.45
N GLU A 42 -13.72 2.16 -3.59
CA GLU A 42 -14.82 3.12 -3.67
C GLU A 42 -15.87 2.65 -4.68
N THR A 43 -17.12 2.95 -4.38
CA THR A 43 -18.26 2.60 -5.23
C THR A 43 -18.56 3.79 -6.16
N ILE A 44 -18.56 3.55 -7.47
CA ILE A 44 -18.87 4.55 -8.49
C ILE A 44 -20.15 4.14 -9.23
N ASP A 45 -21.14 5.03 -9.18
CA ASP A 45 -22.40 4.85 -9.89
C ASP A 45 -22.22 5.01 -11.40
N ILE A 46 -22.84 4.10 -12.15
CA ILE A 46 -22.79 4.14 -13.61
C ILE A 46 -23.94 4.98 -14.13
N ASN A 47 -23.63 6.18 -14.61
CA ASN A 47 -24.60 7.06 -15.24
C ASN A 47 -24.91 6.59 -16.68
N GLY A 48 -26.18 6.53 -17.05
CA GLY A 48 -26.64 6.13 -18.39
C GLY A 48 -28.13 6.40 -18.58
N GLU A 49 -28.63 6.20 -19.81
CA GLU A 49 -30.05 6.40 -20.14
C GLU A 49 -30.93 5.38 -19.39
N GLY A 50 -31.83 5.87 -18.51
CA GLY A 50 -32.70 5.04 -17.65
C GLY A 50 -32.42 5.19 -16.16
N LEU A 51 -32.91 4.23 -15.36
CA LEU A 51 -32.76 4.24 -13.89
C LEU A 51 -31.33 3.87 -13.46
N GLN A 52 -30.75 4.66 -12.55
CA GLN A 52 -29.47 4.37 -11.89
C GLN A 52 -29.62 3.17 -10.95
N THR A 53 -29.41 1.99 -11.50
CA THR A 53 -29.60 0.70 -10.80
C THR A 53 -28.29 -0.05 -10.62
N ARG A 54 -27.16 0.56 -10.98
CA ARG A 54 -25.86 -0.12 -11.10
C ARG A 54 -24.75 0.75 -10.54
N SER A 55 -23.87 0.09 -9.78
CA SER A 55 -22.65 0.67 -9.27
C SER A 55 -21.47 -0.27 -9.48
N LEU A 56 -20.29 0.28 -9.75
CA LEU A 56 -19.03 -0.43 -9.95
C LEU A 56 -18.12 -0.18 -8.75
N VAL A 57 -17.16 -1.08 -8.53
CA VAL A 57 -16.11 -0.84 -7.55
C VAL A 57 -14.85 -0.31 -8.26
N ALA A 58 -14.52 0.95 -8.03
CA ALA A 58 -13.38 1.62 -8.62
C ALA A 58 -12.14 1.58 -7.71
N ALA A 59 -10.98 1.72 -8.35
CA ALA A 59 -9.69 1.78 -7.67
C ALA A 59 -9.57 3.17 -7.08
N ARG A 60 -9.36 3.25 -5.78
CA ARG A 60 -8.70 4.41 -5.21
C ARG A 60 -7.24 4.05 -5.02
N MET A 61 -6.33 5.02 -5.20
CA MET A 61 -4.93 4.78 -4.82
C MET A 61 -4.94 4.52 -3.31
N GLY A 62 -4.43 3.35 -2.92
CA GLY A 62 -4.19 3.02 -1.53
C GLY A 62 -3.22 4.00 -0.88
N GLY A 63 -3.22 4.05 0.45
CA GLY A 63 -2.26 4.83 1.23
C GLY A 63 -1.16 3.94 1.81
N THR A 64 -0.15 4.57 2.41
CA THR A 64 0.82 3.89 3.26
C THR A 64 0.57 4.29 4.70
N ASP A 65 0.52 3.33 5.62
CA ASP A 65 0.44 3.58 7.05
C ASP A 65 1.82 3.91 7.61
N PHE A 66 2.01 5.18 8.00
CA PHE A 66 3.25 5.68 8.59
C PHE A 66 3.31 5.54 10.12
N SER A 67 2.38 4.83 10.75
CA SER A 67 2.47 4.52 12.18
C SER A 67 3.73 3.70 12.48
N SER A 68 4.48 4.12 13.50
CA SER A 68 5.73 3.45 13.92
C SER A 68 5.44 2.08 14.52
N GLY A 69 6.30 1.12 14.17
CA GLY A 69 6.25 -0.22 14.71
C GLY A 69 6.87 -0.32 16.11
N THR A 70 6.99 -1.55 16.61
CA THR A 70 7.74 -1.81 17.83
C THR A 70 9.24 -1.79 17.53
N LEU A 71 9.99 -0.96 18.26
CA LEU A 71 11.46 -0.97 18.19
C LEU A 71 12.02 -2.17 18.95
N GLN A 72 12.88 -2.95 18.29
CA GLN A 72 13.66 -4.01 18.90
C GLN A 72 15.07 -3.49 19.19
N HIS A 73 15.55 -3.70 20.41
CA HIS A 73 16.92 -3.40 20.74
C HIS A 73 17.84 -4.46 20.15
N THR A 74 18.89 -4.01 19.46
CA THR A 74 19.98 -4.84 19.02
C THR A 74 21.24 -4.42 19.78
N ASP A 75 22.09 -5.37 20.14
CA ASP A 75 23.37 -5.10 20.85
C ASP A 75 24.46 -4.54 19.90
N ASN A 76 24.10 -4.16 18.68
CA ASN A 76 25.03 -3.63 17.69
C ASN A 76 25.04 -2.09 17.74
N PRO A 77 26.19 -1.45 18.03
CA PRO A 77 26.28 0.02 18.13
C PRO A 77 26.01 0.76 16.81
N LEU A 78 26.00 0.05 15.66
CA LEU A 78 25.72 0.63 14.34
C LEU A 78 24.25 0.53 13.93
N ASP A 79 23.41 -0.11 14.73
CA ASP A 79 21.98 -0.20 14.45
C ASP A 79 21.28 1.02 15.03
N LEU A 80 20.72 1.85 14.15
CA LEU A 80 20.08 3.11 14.50
C LEU A 80 18.61 3.10 14.05
N ALA A 81 17.74 3.61 14.90
CA ALA A 81 16.32 3.82 14.60
C ALA A 81 15.91 5.26 14.94
N ILE A 82 14.97 5.82 14.17
CA ILE A 82 14.42 7.15 14.44
C ILE A 82 13.24 6.98 15.40
N ARG A 83 13.19 7.79 16.46
CA ARG A 83 12.02 7.88 17.32
C ARG A 83 11.16 9.06 16.88
N GLY A 84 9.93 8.78 16.45
CA GLY A 84 9.01 9.77 15.90
C GLY A 84 9.05 9.80 14.37
N GLU A 85 8.60 10.91 13.79
CA GLU A 85 8.53 11.05 12.35
C GLU A 85 9.90 11.39 11.75
N GLY A 86 10.25 10.72 10.66
CA GLY A 86 11.47 11.02 9.92
C GLY A 86 11.99 9.86 9.10
N PHE A 87 12.91 10.19 8.20
CA PHE A 87 13.54 9.27 7.27
C PHE A 87 15.04 9.47 7.26
N PHE A 88 15.79 8.40 6.99
CA PHE A 88 17.20 8.51 6.66
C PHE A 88 17.35 8.87 5.18
N ALA A 89 18.22 9.83 4.90
CA ALA A 89 18.68 10.09 3.54
C ALA A 89 19.96 9.31 3.32
N VAL A 90 19.98 8.41 2.33
CA VAL A 90 21.22 7.73 1.90
C VAL A 90 21.56 8.11 0.46
N MET A 91 22.85 8.15 0.16
CA MET A 91 23.37 8.40 -1.18
C MET A 91 23.61 7.05 -1.86
N ALA A 92 22.92 6.81 -2.97
CA ALA A 92 23.26 5.70 -3.86
C ALA A 92 24.66 5.95 -4.46
N GLY A 93 25.43 4.89 -4.67
CA GLY A 93 26.78 4.99 -5.26
C GLY A 93 26.76 5.61 -6.67
N GLU A 94 27.94 5.90 -7.22
CA GLU A 94 28.17 6.67 -8.45
C GLU A 94 27.52 6.11 -9.75
N TYR A 95 26.84 4.96 -9.68
CA TYR A 95 26.30 4.23 -10.85
C TYR A 95 24.80 3.93 -10.82
N ASP A 96 24.03 4.50 -9.89
CA ASP A 96 22.57 4.44 -10.00
C ASP A 96 21.99 5.84 -9.84
N GLU A 97 21.13 6.20 -10.77
CA GLU A 97 20.56 7.52 -10.97
C GLU A 97 20.08 8.08 -9.62
N ALA A 98 20.61 9.25 -9.25
CA ALA A 98 20.45 9.90 -7.95
C ALA A 98 18.96 10.06 -7.56
N THR A 99 18.40 9.00 -7.03
CA THR A 99 17.16 8.98 -6.28
C THR A 99 17.57 8.87 -4.82
N PRO A 100 17.18 9.82 -3.96
CA PRO A 100 17.38 9.64 -2.53
C PRO A 100 16.62 8.36 -2.14
N VAL A 101 17.35 7.31 -1.78
CA VAL A 101 16.73 6.16 -1.14
C VAL A 101 16.37 6.65 0.25
N VAL A 102 15.10 6.99 0.41
CA VAL A 102 14.53 7.37 1.69
C VAL A 102 14.40 6.08 2.49
N VAL A 103 15.41 5.74 3.27
CA VAL A 103 15.36 4.56 4.14
C VAL A 103 14.47 4.93 5.32
N THR A 104 13.29 4.31 5.34
CA THR A 104 12.27 4.54 6.34
C THR A 104 12.69 3.93 7.68
N SER A 105 12.53 4.68 8.76
CA SER A 105 12.87 4.23 10.11
C SER A 105 11.86 3.21 10.64
N THR A 106 12.29 2.40 11.61
CA THR A 106 11.49 1.38 12.32
C THR A 106 10.41 2.01 13.22
#